data_AF-A0A8D3DMF5-F1
#
_entry.id   AF-A0A8D3DMF5-F1
#
_cell.length_a   1.000
_cell.length_b   1.000
_cell.length_c   1.000
_cell.angle_alpha   90.00
_cell.angle_beta   90.00
_cell.angle_gamma   90.00
#
_symmetry.space_group_name_H-M   'P 1'
#
loop_
_entity.id
_entity.type
_entity.pdbx_description
1 polymer ?
#
loop_
_entity_poly.entity_id
_entity_poly.type
_entity_poly.pdbx_seq_one_letter_code
_entity_poly.pdbx_strand_id
1 'polypeptide(L)'
;LQSTRLLSVSSVPCESFCHKKFFGTCGLSAKSPADVKAAFDIIDQDKSGFIEEDELKLFLQTFKAGARSLTDTETKNLLKAGDTDNDGKIGADEFASMVKV
;
A
#
# COMPACT_ATOMS: atom_id res chain seq x y z
N LEU A 1 25.43 -24.92 36.67
CA LEU A 1 25.47 -23.78 35.72
C LEU A 1 24.28 -23.93 34.77
N GLN A 2 23.18 -23.23 35.01
CA GLN A 2 22.05 -23.22 34.07
C GLN A 2 22.38 -22.22 32.97
N SER A 3 22.61 -22.75 31.77
CA SER A 3 22.85 -22.00 30.55
C SER A 3 21.57 -21.23 30.20
N THR A 4 21.57 -19.93 30.50
CA THR A 4 20.52 -18.99 30.09
C THR A 4 20.59 -18.82 28.58
N ARG A 5 19.89 -19.70 27.87
CA ARG A 5 19.61 -19.52 26.45
C ARG A 5 18.74 -18.27 26.36
N LEU A 6 19.33 -17.16 25.92
CA LEU A 6 18.61 -15.96 25.55
C LEU A 6 17.50 -16.38 24.59
N LEU A 7 16.26 -16.28 25.06
CA LEU A 7 15.12 -16.12 24.19
C LEU A 7 15.36 -14.78 23.50
N SER A 8 15.99 -14.82 22.32
CA SER A 8 15.89 -13.74 21.36
C SER A 8 14.40 -13.61 21.09
N VAL A 9 13.76 -12.73 21.87
CA VAL A 9 12.47 -12.17 21.55
C VAL A 9 12.68 -11.40 20.26
N SER A 10 12.63 -12.12 19.15
CA SER A 10 12.36 -11.55 17.85
C SER A 10 10.92 -11.05 17.94
N SER A 11 10.78 -9.88 18.57
CA SER A 11 9.66 -8.99 18.38
C SER A 11 9.72 -8.61 16.91
N VAL A 12 9.18 -9.48 16.06
CA VAL A 12 8.68 -9.07 14.77
C VAL A 12 7.26 -8.61 15.04
N PRO A 13 7.01 -7.30 15.25
CA PRO A 13 5.71 -6.79 14.90
C PRO A 13 5.56 -7.09 13.41
N CYS A 14 4.82 -8.15 13.08
CA CYS A 14 4.19 -8.28 11.77
C CYS A 14 3.10 -7.21 11.70
N GLU A 15 3.52 -5.94 11.69
CA GLU A 15 2.72 -4.75 11.44
C GLU A 15 2.92 -4.30 9.99
N SER A 16 3.24 -5.24 9.10
CA SER A 16 3.30 -4.98 7.67
C SER A 16 1.90 -4.59 7.20
N PHE A 17 1.74 -3.39 6.66
CA PHE A 17 0.52 -2.97 5.98
C PHE A 17 0.09 -3.99 4.93
N CYS A 18 -0.97 -4.75 5.24
CA CYS A 18 -1.58 -5.70 4.32
C CYS A 18 -2.57 -4.98 3.42
N HIS A 19 -2.13 -4.54 2.24
CA HIS A 19 -2.97 -3.85 1.26
C HIS A 19 -4.27 -4.61 0.93
N LYS A 20 -4.21 -5.95 0.84
CA LYS A 20 -5.37 -6.80 0.61
C LYS A 20 -6.41 -6.71 1.73
N LYS A 21 -5.97 -6.59 2.99
CA LYS A 21 -6.87 -6.40 4.14
C LYS A 21 -7.43 -4.97 4.19
N PHE A 22 -6.63 -3.99 3.78
CA PHE A 22 -7.05 -2.59 3.69
C PHE A 22 -8.13 -2.38 2.64
N PHE A 23 -7.95 -2.86 1.41
CA PHE A 23 -8.93 -2.73 0.33
C PHE A 23 -10.24 -3.48 0.63
N GLY A 24 -10.16 -4.65 1.29
CA GLY A 24 -11.34 -5.37 1.77
C GLY A 24 -12.08 -4.64 2.90
N THR A 25 -11.36 -3.96 3.80
CA THR A 25 -11.96 -3.29 4.96
C THR A 25 -12.49 -1.89 4.64
N CYS A 26 -11.80 -1.12 3.80
CA CYS A 26 -12.29 0.20 3.36
C CYS A 26 -13.39 0.09 2.29
N GLY A 27 -13.64 -1.12 1.78
CA GLY A 27 -14.70 -1.41 0.82
C GLY A 27 -14.38 -0.96 -0.61
N LEU A 28 -13.18 -0.45 -0.90
CA LEU A 28 -12.74 -0.11 -2.27
C LEU A 28 -12.77 -1.31 -3.21
N SER A 29 -12.49 -2.51 -2.70
CA SER A 29 -12.54 -3.75 -3.48
C SER A 29 -13.91 -4.02 -4.10
N ALA A 30 -14.99 -3.53 -3.48
CA ALA A 30 -16.37 -3.68 -3.97
C ALA A 30 -16.91 -2.44 -4.70
N LYS A 31 -16.06 -1.45 -5.00
CA LYS A 31 -16.48 -0.20 -5.66
C LYS A 31 -16.46 -0.31 -7.19
N SER A 32 -17.14 0.62 -7.85
CA SER A 32 -17.21 0.69 -9.31
C SER A 32 -15.84 1.07 -9.89
N PRO A 33 -15.54 0.72 -11.16
CA PRO A 33 -14.29 1.16 -11.80
C PRO A 33 -14.12 2.69 -11.79
N ALA A 34 -15.22 3.44 -11.84
CA ALA A 34 -15.21 4.90 -11.72
C ALA A 34 -14.74 5.38 -10.33
N ASP A 35 -15.18 4.74 -9.24
CA ASP A 35 -14.72 5.05 -7.88
C ASP A 35 -13.24 4.70 -7.69
N VAL A 36 -12.79 3.57 -8.26
CA VAL A 36 -11.38 3.15 -8.22
C VAL A 36 -10.51 4.14 -9.00
N LYS A 37 -10.98 4.59 -10.16
CA LYS A 37 -10.35 5.65 -10.96
C LYS A 37 -10.30 6.97 -10.20
N ALA A 38 -11.38 7.34 -9.49
CA ALA A 38 -11.40 8.54 -8.65
C ALA A 38 -10.40 8.43 -7.49
N ALA A 39 -10.32 7.27 -6.83
CA ALA A 39 -9.32 7.04 -5.79
C ALA A 39 -7.89 7.16 -6.33
N PHE A 40 -7.61 6.55 -7.49
CA PHE A 40 -6.34 6.71 -8.19
C PHE A 40 -6.00 8.18 -8.43
N ASP A 41 -6.96 8.94 -8.95
CA ASP A 41 -6.80 10.35 -9.29
C ASP A 41 -6.56 11.25 -8.05
N ILE A 42 -7.03 10.84 -6.87
CA ILE A 42 -6.74 11.56 -5.61
C ILE A 42 -5.33 11.22 -5.09
N ILE A 43 -4.85 10.01 -5.36
CA ILE A 43 -3.51 9.56 -4.93
C ILE A 43 -2.43 10.15 -5.84
N ASP A 44 -2.66 10.16 -7.16
CA ASP A 44 -1.82 10.81 -8.17
C ASP A 44 -1.99 12.33 -8.06
N GLN A 45 -1.16 12.94 -7.21
CA GLN A 45 -1.23 14.37 -6.87
C GLN A 45 -0.66 15.22 -7.99
N ASP A 46 0.39 14.74 -8.67
CA ASP A 46 1.03 15.47 -9.76
C ASP A 46 0.30 15.30 -11.10
N LYS A 47 -0.67 14.38 -11.19
CA LYS A 47 -1.36 14.02 -12.44
C LYS A 47 -0.42 13.44 -13.48
N SER A 48 0.57 12.69 -13.02
CA SER A 48 1.54 11.96 -13.83
C SER A 48 0.87 10.84 -14.63
N GLY A 49 -0.29 10.36 -14.16
CA GLY A 49 -0.98 9.17 -14.69
C GLY A 49 -0.46 7.87 -14.09
N PHE A 50 0.42 7.97 -13.09
CA PHE A 50 1.06 6.88 -12.37
C PHE A 50 1.16 7.25 -10.90
N ILE A 51 1.06 6.26 -10.00
CA ILE A 51 1.33 6.46 -8.58
C ILE A 51 2.81 6.11 -8.34
N GLU A 52 3.58 7.12 -7.98
CA GLU A 52 5.01 7.02 -7.72
C GLU A 52 5.31 6.71 -6.24
N GLU A 53 6.56 6.36 -5.91
CA GLU A 53 6.94 5.96 -4.54
C GLU A 53 6.59 7.03 -3.48
N ASP A 54 6.81 8.31 -3.79
CA ASP A 54 6.54 9.42 -2.87
C ASP A 54 5.03 9.61 -2.61
N GLU A 55 4.20 9.41 -3.63
CA GLU A 55 2.74 9.46 -3.50
C GLU A 55 2.22 8.23 -2.75
N LEU A 56 2.83 7.07 -3.02
CA LEU A 56 2.51 5.82 -2.35
C LEU A 56 2.85 5.87 -0.85
N LYS A 57 3.91 6.60 -0.45
CA LYS A 57 4.21 6.87 0.97
C LYS A 57 3.07 7.60 1.67
N LEU A 58 2.38 8.48 0.96
CA LEU A 58 1.25 9.28 1.46
C LEU A 58 -0.11 8.60 1.24
N PHE A 59 -0.15 7.42 0.63
CA PHE A 59 -1.37 6.70 0.29
C PHE A 59 -2.41 6.62 1.42
N LEU A 60 -1.97 6.32 2.65
CA LEU A 60 -2.88 6.25 3.81
C LEU A 60 -3.53 7.60 4.15
N GLN A 61 -2.79 8.69 3.94
CA GLN A 61 -3.24 10.05 4.24
C GLN A 61 -4.35 10.50 3.28
N THR A 62 -4.35 9.97 2.06
CA THR A 62 -5.40 10.21 1.05
C THR A 62 -6.77 9.71 1.51
N PHE A 63 -6.83 8.59 2.24
CA PHE A 63 -8.09 8.03 2.75
C PHE A 63 -8.46 8.53 4.14
N LYS A 64 -7.46 8.86 4.96
CA LYS A 64 -7.66 9.33 6.33
C LYS A 64 -6.67 10.45 6.62
N ALA A 65 -7.17 11.68 6.67
CA ALA A 65 -6.40 12.83 7.13
C ALA A 65 -5.77 12.54 8.50
N GLY A 66 -4.45 12.75 8.61
CA GLY A 66 -3.68 12.47 9.82
C GLY A 66 -3.26 11.01 10.02
N ALA A 67 -3.46 10.14 9.03
CA ALA A 67 -2.82 8.82 9.04
C ALA A 67 -1.29 8.94 8.94
N ARG A 68 -0.57 7.90 9.38
CA ARG A 68 0.88 7.86 9.19
C ARG A 68 1.23 7.62 7.73
N SER A 69 2.40 8.09 7.32
CA SER A 69 3.01 7.66 6.06
C SER A 69 3.41 6.18 6.12
N LEU A 70 3.41 5.51 4.98
CA LEU A 70 4.02 4.19 4.85
C LEU A 70 5.53 4.29 5.08
N THR A 71 6.10 3.24 5.68
CA THR A 71 7.56 3.11 5.74
C THR A 71 8.12 2.73 4.37
N ASP A 72 9.42 2.92 4.15
CA ASP A 72 10.10 2.55 2.90
C ASP A 72 9.84 1.07 2.53
N THR A 73 9.93 0.18 3.52
CA THR A 73 9.65 -1.25 3.36
C THR A 73 8.20 -1.51 2.95
N GLU A 74 7.23 -0.85 3.58
CA GLU A 74 5.81 -1.03 3.24
C GLU A 74 5.48 -0.46 1.86
N THR A 75 6.07 0.69 1.53
CA THR A 75 5.93 1.33 0.23
C THR A 75 6.47 0.42 -0.86
N LYS A 76 7.67 -0.14 -0.68
CA LYS A 76 8.25 -1.12 -1.62
C LYS A 76 7.45 -2.39 -1.74
N ASN A 77 6.91 -2.90 -0.63
CA ASN A 77 6.05 -4.08 -0.66
C ASN A 77 4.72 -3.81 -1.38
N LEU A 78 4.17 -2.61 -1.22
CA LEU A 78 2.96 -2.18 -1.92
C LEU A 78 3.23 -1.96 -3.40
N LEU A 79 4.35 -1.31 -3.74
CA LEU A 79 4.81 -1.09 -5.09
C LEU A 79 4.97 -2.43 -5.81
N LYS A 80 5.72 -3.37 -5.24
CA LYS A 80 5.89 -4.73 -5.80
C LYS A 80 4.60 -5.52 -5.97
N ALA A 81 3.55 -5.18 -5.22
CA ALA A 81 2.27 -5.86 -5.33
C ALA A 81 1.37 -5.26 -6.43
N GLY A 82 1.56 -3.98 -6.76
CA GLY A 82 0.81 -3.28 -7.81
C GLY A 82 1.54 -3.22 -9.15
N ASP A 83 2.84 -2.91 -9.13
CA ASP A 83 3.73 -2.76 -10.28
C ASP A 83 4.01 -4.14 -10.91
N THR A 84 3.18 -4.50 -11.87
CA THR A 84 3.21 -5.79 -12.58
C THR A 84 4.17 -5.72 -13.77
N ASP A 85 4.32 -4.54 -14.38
CA ASP A 85 5.26 -4.29 -15.48
C ASP A 85 6.70 -4.00 -15.00
N ASN A 86 6.89 -3.72 -13.70
CA ASN A 86 8.19 -3.45 -13.06
C ASN A 86 8.84 -2.14 -13.56
N ASP A 87 8.03 -1.12 -13.83
CA ASP A 87 8.50 0.20 -14.23
C ASP A 87 8.73 1.14 -13.03
N GLY A 88 8.50 0.64 -11.81
CA GLY A 88 8.75 1.34 -10.55
C GLY A 88 7.62 2.29 -10.13
N LYS A 89 6.47 2.19 -10.79
CA LYS A 89 5.27 3.01 -10.55
C LYS A 89 4.01 2.20 -10.83
N ILE A 90 2.89 2.57 -10.22
CA ILE A 90 1.62 1.84 -10.39
C ILE A 90 0.72 2.63 -11.35
N GLY A 91 0.42 2.05 -12.51
CA GLY A 91 -0.54 2.60 -13.46
C GLY A 91 -2.00 2.42 -13.02
N ALA A 92 -2.92 3.11 -13.69
CA ALA A 92 -4.35 3.05 -13.34
C ALA A 92 -4.97 1.66 -13.48
N ASP A 93 -4.52 0.86 -14.46
CA ASP A 93 -5.00 -0.52 -14.67
C ASP A 93 -4.45 -1.49 -13.61
N GLU A 94 -3.16 -1.32 -13.28
CA GLU A 94 -2.48 -2.06 -12.22
C GLU A 94 -3.10 -1.77 -10.84
N PHE A 95 -3.39 -0.50 -10.56
CA PHE A 95 -4.12 -0.10 -9.35
C PHE A 95 -5.50 -0.73 -9.30
N ALA A 96 -6.25 -0.72 -10.41
CA ALA A 96 -7.58 -1.34 -10.46
C ALA A 96 -7.52 -2.86 -10.24
N SER A 97 -6.49 -3.52 -10.76
CA SER A 97 -6.23 -4.94 -10.54
C SER A 97 -5.86 -5.23 -9.08
N MET A 98 -5.03 -4.37 -8.47
CA MET A 98 -4.64 -4.46 -7.06
C MET A 98 -5.82 -4.22 -6.10
N VAL A 99 -6.80 -3.38 -6.47
CA VAL A 99 -7.97 -3.09 -5.63
C VAL A 99 -9.00 -4.23 -5.67
N LYS A 100 -9.16 -4.91 -6.81
CA LYS A 100 -10.15 -5.98 -7.03
C LYS A 100 -9.74 -7.37 -6.51
N VAL A 101 -8.56 -7.49 -5.91
CA VAL A 101 -7.93 -8.77 -5.49
C VAL A 101 -8.35 -9.27 -4.12
#